data_AF-A0A7J3JDQ5-F1
#
_entry.id   AF-A0A7J3JDQ5-F1
#
_cell.length_a   1.000
_cell.length_b   1.000
_cell.length_c   1.000
_cell.angle_alpha   90.00
_cell.angle_beta   90.00
_cell.angle_gamma   90.00
#
_symmetry.space_group_name_H-M   'P 1'
#
loop_
_entity.id
_entity.type
_entity.pdbx_description
1 polymer ?
#
loop_
_entity_poly.entity_id
_entity_poly.type
_entity_poly.pdbx_seq_one_letter_code
_entity_poly.pdbx_strand_id
1 'polypeptide(L)'
;MAYTRDEKEKLEVDYPLEKVWAAIPQAVKALEWTIQEKDDSAHKAKLKTKGGFLSYSTIIEVELVAAEEKSRMFLTAETPVTTITSMVDFGKTRDRIEQFIGVLAGVLKKPEGKKKKSASKMSTDLK
;
A
#
# COMPACT_ATOMS: atom_id res chain seq x y z
N MET A 1 -15.83 -21.06 13.12
CA MET A 1 -15.36 -19.81 13.75
C MET A 1 -14.39 -19.13 12.80
N ALA A 2 -14.55 -17.83 12.57
CA ALA A 2 -13.53 -17.02 11.91
C ALA A 2 -12.57 -16.50 12.99
N TYR A 3 -11.28 -16.56 12.71
CA TYR A 3 -10.21 -16.03 13.56
C TYR A 3 -9.53 -14.90 12.80
N THR A 4 -9.19 -13.81 13.49
CA THR A 4 -8.40 -12.73 12.91
C THR A 4 -6.92 -13.03 13.13
N ARG A 5 -6.13 -12.94 12.06
CA ARG A 5 -4.67 -12.99 12.14
C ARG A 5 -4.13 -11.58 12.02
N ASP A 6 -3.40 -11.16 13.04
CA ASP A 6 -2.82 -9.82 13.13
C ASP A 6 -1.30 -9.90 12.95
N GLU A 7 -0.78 -9.13 12.01
CA GLU A 7 0.66 -8.96 11.82
C GLU A 7 1.04 -7.48 11.93
N LYS A 8 2.08 -7.20 12.71
CA LYS A 8 2.53 -5.83 12.98
C LYS A 8 3.97 -5.67 12.52
N GLU A 9 4.22 -4.70 11.67
CA GLU A 9 5.55 -4.35 11.17
C GLU A 9 5.86 -2.90 11.53
N LYS A 10 7.07 -2.65 12.03
CA LYS A 10 7.58 -1.31 12.31
C LYS A 10 8.84 -1.09 11.49
N LEU A 11 8.88 0.01 10.75
CA LEU A 11 10.02 0.36 9.93
C LEU A 11 10.36 1.86 10.02
N GLU A 12 11.65 2.16 9.94
CA GLU A 12 12.13 3.53 9.78
C GLU A 12 12.32 3.80 8.28
N VAL A 13 11.85 4.97 7.84
CA VAL A 13 11.87 5.40 6.46
C VAL A 13 12.72 6.65 6.36
N ASP A 14 13.79 6.60 5.56
CA ASP A 14 14.73 7.70 5.31
C ASP A 14 14.13 8.79 4.39
N TYR A 15 12.86 9.12 4.57
CA TYR A 15 12.16 10.19 3.88
C TYR A 15 11.27 10.97 4.85
N PRO A 16 11.05 12.28 4.60
CA PRO A 16 10.14 13.09 5.40
C PRO A 16 8.71 12.53 5.38
N LEU A 17 8.00 12.72 6.49
CA LEU A 17 6.62 12.26 6.69
C LEU A 17 5.70 12.58 5.49
N GLU A 18 5.69 13.84 5.05
CA GLU A 18 4.81 14.31 3.96
C GLU A 18 5.09 13.58 2.64
N LYS A 19 6.36 13.31 2.36
CA LYS A 19 6.78 12.62 1.14
C LYS A 19 6.32 11.16 1.15
N VAL A 20 6.45 10.49 2.29
CA VAL A 20 5.95 9.11 2.46
C VAL A 20 4.43 9.08 2.38
N TRP A 21 3.76 10.03 3.05
CA TRP A 21 2.30 10.13 3.05
C TRP A 21 1.72 10.36 1.64
N ALA A 22 2.33 11.25 0.85
CA ALA A 22 1.92 11.51 -0.53
C ALA A 22 2.17 10.31 -1.47
N ALA A 23 3.11 9.43 -1.13
CA ALA A 23 3.43 8.23 -1.91
C ALA A 23 2.43 7.07 -1.65
N ILE A 24 1.76 7.03 -0.50
CA ILE A 24 0.81 5.96 -0.14
C ILE A 24 -0.31 5.79 -1.18
N PRO A 25 -1.05 6.84 -1.60
CA PRO A 25 -2.10 6.68 -2.61
C PRO A 25 -1.59 6.14 -3.95
N GLN A 26 -0.35 6.48 -4.32
CA GLN A 26 0.27 5.99 -5.55
C GLN A 26 0.62 4.51 -5.44
N ALA A 27 1.15 4.07 -4.29
CA ALA A 27 1.45 2.67 -4.03
C ALA A 27 0.18 1.82 -3.99
N VAL A 28 -0.87 2.29 -3.31
CA VAL A 28 -2.18 1.63 -3.26
C VAL A 28 -2.78 1.47 -4.65
N LYS A 29 -2.71 2.52 -5.48
CA LYS A 29 -3.18 2.46 -6.87
C LYS A 29 -2.38 1.46 -7.71
N ALA A 30 -1.05 1.40 -7.54
CA ALA A 30 -0.20 0.47 -8.27
C ALA A 30 -0.47 -1.00 -7.89
N LEU A 31 -0.95 -1.24 -6.68
CA LEU A 31 -1.34 -2.55 -6.16
C LEU A 31 -2.78 -2.93 -6.48
N GLU A 32 -3.55 -2.04 -7.11
CA GLU A 32 -5.00 -2.18 -7.32
C GLU A 32 -5.76 -2.42 -6.00
N TRP A 33 -5.28 -1.82 -4.91
CA TRP A 33 -5.92 -1.87 -3.60
C TRP A 33 -6.83 -0.64 -3.40
N THR A 34 -7.61 -0.66 -2.33
CA THR A 34 -8.56 0.42 -2.01
C THR A 34 -8.19 1.09 -0.70
N ILE A 35 -8.24 2.42 -0.64
CA ILE A 35 -8.20 3.16 0.63
C ILE A 35 -9.62 3.18 1.19
N GLN A 36 -9.85 2.57 2.35
CA GLN A 36 -11.15 2.57 3.02
C GLN A 36 -11.32 3.82 3.88
N GLU A 37 -10.30 4.15 4.66
CA GLU A 37 -10.29 5.32 5.54
C GLU A 37 -8.93 6.00 5.40
N LYS A 38 -8.95 7.33 5.46
CA LYS A 38 -7.75 8.16 5.44
C LYS A 38 -7.96 9.34 6.37
N ASP A 39 -7.10 9.43 7.37
CA ASP A 39 -7.01 10.56 8.27
C ASP A 39 -5.70 11.30 7.96
N ASP A 40 -5.83 12.41 7.25
CA ASP A 40 -4.70 13.26 6.88
C ASP A 40 -4.10 14.00 8.09
N SER A 41 -4.86 14.22 9.17
CA SER A 41 -4.36 14.90 10.36
C SER A 41 -3.51 13.95 11.19
N ALA A 42 -3.99 12.73 11.38
CA ALA A 42 -3.28 11.70 12.15
C ALA A 42 -2.23 10.94 11.32
N HIS A 43 -2.15 11.17 9.99
CA HIS A 43 -1.33 10.39 9.07
C HIS A 43 -1.61 8.88 9.17
N LYS A 44 -2.90 8.53 9.27
CA LYS A 44 -3.39 7.15 9.38
C LYS A 44 -4.24 6.77 8.18
N ALA A 45 -4.02 5.61 7.61
CA ALA A 45 -4.82 5.10 6.50
C ALA A 45 -5.19 3.63 6.73
N LYS A 46 -6.45 3.28 6.46
CA LYS A 46 -6.87 1.88 6.33
C LYS A 46 -6.95 1.51 4.87
N LEU A 47 -6.16 0.52 4.51
CA LEU A 47 -6.05 -0.02 3.16
C LEU A 47 -6.72 -1.38 3.12
N LYS A 48 -7.50 -1.67 2.08
CA LYS A 48 -8.05 -3.00 1.84
C LYS A 48 -7.38 -3.60 0.63
N THR A 49 -6.75 -4.75 0.83
CA THR A 49 -6.11 -5.49 -0.26
C THR A 49 -7.15 -6.10 -1.18
N LYS A 50 -6.78 -6.27 -2.45
CA LYS A 50 -7.59 -7.01 -3.41
C LYS A 50 -7.67 -8.47 -2.96
N GLY A 51 -8.88 -8.99 -2.80
CA GLY A 51 -9.10 -10.41 -2.57
C GLY A 51 -8.77 -11.21 -3.83
N GLY A 52 -8.00 -12.28 -3.70
CA GLY A 52 -7.77 -13.27 -4.75
C GLY A 52 -8.69 -14.49 -4.61
N PHE A 53 -8.70 -15.37 -5.62
CA PHE A 53 -9.43 -16.64 -5.57
C PHE A 53 -9.00 -17.46 -4.34
N LEU A 54 -9.93 -17.70 -3.41
CA LEU A 54 -9.73 -18.37 -2.11
C LEU A 54 -8.89 -17.63 -1.05
N SER A 55 -8.51 -16.38 -1.28
CA SER A 55 -7.80 -15.55 -0.29
C SER A 55 -8.66 -14.37 0.13
N TYR A 56 -8.84 -14.18 1.44
CA TYR A 56 -9.61 -13.06 1.95
C TYR A 56 -8.87 -11.74 1.71
N SER A 57 -9.62 -10.65 1.63
CA SER A 57 -9.05 -9.31 1.67
C SER A 57 -8.48 -9.05 3.06
N THR A 58 -7.27 -8.54 3.12
CA THR A 58 -6.62 -8.08 4.33
C THR A 58 -6.88 -6.59 4.50
N ILE A 59 -7.14 -6.16 5.73
CA ILE A 59 -7.14 -4.75 6.09
C ILE A 59 -5.74 -4.43 6.60
N ILE A 60 -5.08 -3.43 6.04
CA ILE A 60 -3.78 -2.95 6.47
C ILE A 60 -3.96 -1.52 6.97
N GLU A 61 -3.79 -1.33 8.27
CA GLU A 61 -3.69 -0.03 8.89
C GLU A 61 -2.25 0.48 8.79
N VAL A 62 -2.10 1.67 8.24
CA VAL A 62 -0.83 2.37 8.09
C VAL A 62 -0.87 3.59 8.99
N GLU A 63 0.10 3.72 9.88
CA GLU A 63 0.30 4.90 10.71
C GLU A 63 1.72 5.42 10.49
N LEU A 64 1.83 6.71 10.23
CA LEU A 64 3.10 7.38 10.02
C LEU A 64 3.32 8.46 11.08
N VAL A 65 4.53 8.46 11.65
CA VAL A 65 4.94 9.42 12.66
C VAL A 65 6.20 10.12 12.20
N ALA A 66 6.25 11.45 12.32
CA ALA A 66 7.46 12.22 12.04
C ALA A 66 8.56 11.85 13.05
N ALA A 67 9.77 11.64 12.54
CA ALA A 67 10.96 11.38 13.33
C ALA A 67 12.10 12.26 12.80
N GLU A 68 12.04 13.55 13.15
CA GLU A 68 12.98 14.59 12.69
C GLU A 68 13.06 14.65 11.14
N GLU A 69 14.19 14.26 10.54
CA GLU A 69 14.41 14.24 9.09
C GLU A 69 13.87 12.96 8.42
N LYS A 70 13.41 12.00 9.23
CA LYS A 70 12.91 10.70 8.82
C LYS A 70 11.44 10.53 9.23
N SER A 71 10.88 9.39 8.88
CA SER A 71 9.57 8.99 9.35
C SER A 71 9.58 7.55 9.86
N ARG A 72 8.69 7.27 10.81
CA ARG A 72 8.44 5.91 11.30
C ARG A 72 7.10 5.46 10.78
N MET A 73 7.08 4.30 10.12
CA MET A 73 5.85 3.68 9.63
C MET A 73 5.53 2.46 10.47
N PHE A 74 4.29 2.39 10.92
CA PHE A 74 3.70 1.25 11.61
C PHE A 74 2.63 0.66 10.69
N LEU A 75 2.74 -0.63 10.42
CA LEU A 75 1.79 -1.38 9.61
C LEU A 75 1.15 -2.43 10.50
N THR A 76 -0.19 -2.45 10.56
CA THR A 76 -0.95 -3.51 11.21
C THR A 76 -1.85 -4.15 10.17
N ALA A 77 -1.67 -5.42 9.89
CA ALA A 77 -2.46 -6.15 8.90
C ALA A 77 -3.37 -7.18 9.59
N GLU A 78 -4.67 -7.07 9.35
CA GLU A 78 -5.70 -7.96 9.88
C GLU A 78 -6.33 -8.73 8.72
N THR A 79 -6.25 -10.07 8.78
CA THR A 79 -6.90 -10.93 7.79
C THR A 79 -7.94 -11.82 8.47
N PRO A 80 -9.23 -11.69 8.12
CA PRO A 80 -10.25 -12.59 8.63
C PRO A 80 -10.11 -13.95 7.94
N VAL A 81 -9.69 -14.97 8.67
CA VAL A 81 -9.52 -16.34 8.16
C VAL A 81 -10.45 -17.31 8.88
N THR A 82 -10.83 -18.39 8.21
CA THR A 82 -11.49 -19.54 8.84
C THR A 82 -10.44 -20.61 9.17
N THR A 83 -10.77 -21.60 10.00
CA THR A 83 -9.85 -22.70 10.37
C THR A 83 -9.24 -23.43 9.17
N ILE A 84 -9.97 -23.53 8.05
CA ILE A 84 -9.49 -24.18 6.82
C ILE A 84 -8.60 -23.23 6.00
N THR A 85 -8.99 -21.96 5.91
CA THR A 85 -8.26 -20.98 5.10
C THR A 85 -7.06 -20.38 5.81
N SER A 86 -6.91 -20.56 7.12
CA SER A 86 -5.74 -20.11 7.88
C SER A 86 -4.44 -20.78 7.44
N MET A 87 -4.49 -22.04 6.99
CA MET A 87 -3.34 -22.74 6.42
C MET A 87 -2.96 -22.18 5.04
N VAL A 88 -3.95 -21.77 4.25
CA VAL A 88 -3.77 -21.24 2.88
C VAL A 88 -3.34 -19.76 2.87
N ASP A 89 -3.72 -19.01 3.92
CA ASP A 89 -3.33 -17.61 4.13
C ASP A 89 -2.06 -17.49 4.99
N PHE A 90 -1.44 -18.60 5.39
CA PHE A 90 -0.22 -18.59 6.18
C PHE A 90 0.92 -17.91 5.40
N GLY A 91 1.47 -16.82 5.94
CA GLY A 91 2.52 -16.03 5.31
C GLY A 91 2.02 -14.99 4.29
N LYS A 92 0.79 -15.11 3.78
CA LYS A 92 0.26 -14.17 2.77
C LYS A 92 0.01 -12.77 3.32
N THR A 93 -0.34 -12.66 4.61
CA THR A 93 -0.47 -11.35 5.29
C THR A 93 0.87 -10.61 5.28
N ARG A 94 1.96 -11.31 5.60
CA ARG A 94 3.33 -10.78 5.52
C ARG A 94 3.73 -10.45 4.10
N ASP A 95 3.46 -11.32 3.14
CA ASP A 95 3.76 -11.07 1.73
C ASP A 95 3.07 -9.79 1.24
N ARG A 96 1.83 -9.52 1.67
CA ARG A 96 1.12 -8.27 1.35
C ARG A 96 1.81 -7.05 1.98
N ILE A 97 2.25 -7.14 3.23
CA ILE A 97 3.04 -6.08 3.88
C ILE A 97 4.33 -5.82 3.09
N GLU A 98 5.10 -6.86 2.78
CA GLU A 98 6.36 -6.76 2.03
C GLU A 98 6.13 -6.20 0.62
N GLN A 99 5.06 -6.62 -0.05
CA GLN A 99 4.65 -6.09 -1.36
C GLN A 99 4.32 -4.60 -1.29
N PHE A 100 3.59 -4.16 -0.25
CA PHE A 100 3.28 -2.75 -0.03
C PHE A 100 4.55 -1.93 0.18
N ILE A 101 5.46 -2.39 1.05
CA ILE A 101 6.74 -1.72 1.32
C ILE A 101 7.57 -1.64 0.04
N GLY A 102 7.66 -2.73 -0.73
CA GLY A 102 8.42 -2.78 -1.97
C GLY A 102 7.90 -1.80 -3.03
N VAL A 103 6.58 -1.72 -3.22
CA VAL A 103 5.97 -0.76 -4.14
C VAL A 103 6.13 0.66 -3.64
N LEU A 104 5.94 0.92 -2.35
CA LEU A 104 6.12 2.24 -1.75
C LEU A 104 7.55 2.74 -1.93
N ALA A 105 8.55 1.90 -1.66
CA ALA A 105 9.95 2.21 -1.93
C ALA A 105 10.20 2.49 -3.42
N GLY A 106 9.57 1.73 -4.31
CA GLY A 106 9.63 1.97 -5.76
C GLY A 106 9.03 3.30 -6.19
N VAL A 107 7.94 3.74 -5.55
CA VAL A 107 7.33 5.07 -5.78
C VAL A 107 8.25 6.17 -5.26
N LEU A 108 8.80 6.02 -4.05
CA LEU A 108 9.68 7.01 -3.42
C LEU A 108 11.01 7.22 -4.16
N LYS A 109 11.54 6.15 -4.77
CA LYS A 109 12.77 6.19 -5.59
C LYS A 109 12.56 6.77 -6.99
N LYS A 110 11.34 6.74 -7.52
CA LYS A 110 11.07 7.32 -8.85
C LYS A 110 11.15 8.85 -8.75
N PRO A 111 11.98 9.52 -9.57
CA PRO A 111 11.89 10.97 -9.68
C PRO A 111 10.50 11.33 -10.23
N GLU A 112 9.85 12.36 -9.68
CA GLU A 112 8.49 12.84 -10.03
C GLU A 112 8.30 13.27 -11.51
N GLY A 113 9.21 12.93 -12.41
CA GLY A 113 9.25 13.41 -13.79
C GLY A 113 9.28 12.29 -14.83
N LYS A 114 8.24 11.44 -14.91
CA LYS A 114 7.83 10.85 -16.20
C LYS A 114 6.31 10.86 -16.34
N LYS A 115 5.74 12.07 -16.50
CA LYS A 115 4.51 12.24 -17.29
C LYS A 115 4.77 11.55 -18.63
N LYS A 116 4.19 10.38 -18.86
CA LYS A 116 4.04 9.84 -20.21
C LYS A 116 3.25 10.91 -20.98
N LYS A 117 3.93 11.74 -21.78
CA LYS A 117 3.29 12.45 -22.88
C LYS A 117 2.71 11.37 -23.77
N SER A 118 1.42 11.09 -23.65
CA SER A 118 0.68 10.45 -24.72
C SER A 118 0.78 11.41 -25.89
N ALA A 119 1.64 11.07 -26.86
CA ALA A 119 1.73 11.76 -28.12
C ALA A 119 0.39 11.59 -28.84
N SER A 120 -0.53 12.52 -28.60
CA SER A 120 -1.52 12.91 -29.59
C SER A 120 -0.74 13.48 -30.77
N LYS A 121 -0.52 12.66 -31.80
CA LYS A 121 -0.17 13.08 -33.16
C LYS A 121 -0.26 11.87 -34.10
N MET A 122 -1.45 11.68 -34.67
CA MET A 122 -1.75 11.09 -35.98
C MET A 122 -3.29 11.16 -36.04
N SER A 123 -3.93 11.93 -36.92
CA SER A 123 -3.63 12.08 -38.34
C SER A 123 -4.03 13.48 -38.83
N THR A 124 -3.07 14.15 -39.46
CA THR A 124 -3.30 15.25 -40.39
C THR A 124 -3.33 14.62 -41.78
N ASP A 125 -4.38 14.93 -42.51
CA ASP A 125 -4.50 14.97 -43.97
C ASP A 125 -3.89 13.84 -44.83
N LEU A 126 -4.76 13.10 -45.51
CA LEU A 126 -4.41 12.54 -46.82
C LEU A 126 -5.59 12.74 -47.80
N LYS A 127 -5.34 13.69 -48.72
CA LYS A 127 -5.85 13.84 -50.10
C LYS A 127 -7.35 13.77 -50.38
#